data_AF-A0A969BLP3-F1
#
_entry.id   AF-A0A969BLP3-F1
#
_cell.length_a   1.000
_cell.length_b   1.000
_cell.length_c   1.000
_cell.angle_alpha   90.00
_cell.angle_beta   90.00
_cell.angle_gamma   90.00
#
_symmetry.space_group_name_H-M   'P 1'
#
loop_
_entity.id
_entity.type
_entity.pdbx_description
1 polymer ?
#
loop_
_entity_poly.entity_id
_entity_poly.type
_entity_poly.pdbx_seq_one_letter_code
_entity_poly.pdbx_strand_id
1 'polypeptide(L)'
;EEHLINGSPVCIIGYSLKSKFFPTEDPVGKSIKVGPHWLTIIGVMKERYVSDASLSKLGIRDFNMDVYAPLQSVLIRYENRDLVTQSGIQRAAGNFSRGVIIIGGAEQSESDDKAPVNYHQIDKLVVQVDQTELLAPIAEILSRLLTRKHYDVVDFEIEIPELLLKQQQRTNDIFNYVLGAIAGISLLVGGIGIMNIMLASVLERIKEIGLRLSIGAQKSDITQQFLFEAMMISVTGGIIGVILGVSLAFLISSVAEIPTVISLTSIILSFGVAASVGLIFGIAPARRAAKQDPIASLRYE
;
A
#
# COMPACT_ATOMS: atom_id res chain seq x y z
N GLU A 1 -19.01 -24.10 -15.74
CA GLU A 1 -18.58 -23.52 -17.04
C GLU A 1 -19.67 -23.54 -18.12
N GLU A 2 -20.63 -24.48 -18.13
CA GLU A 2 -21.74 -24.50 -19.12
C GLU A 2 -22.52 -23.18 -19.26
N HIS A 3 -22.71 -22.44 -18.17
CA HIS A 3 -23.45 -21.17 -18.17
C HIS A 3 -22.79 -20.08 -19.03
N LEU A 4 -21.46 -20.11 -19.18
CA LEU A 4 -20.70 -19.13 -19.96
C LEU A 4 -20.84 -19.36 -21.46
N ILE A 5 -21.07 -20.61 -21.88
CA ILE A 5 -21.17 -21.00 -23.30
C ILE A 5 -22.62 -20.85 -23.80
N ASN A 6 -23.61 -21.25 -23.00
CA ASN A 6 -25.02 -21.26 -23.40
C ASN A 6 -25.78 -19.96 -23.09
N GLY A 7 -25.14 -18.95 -22.48
CA GLY A 7 -25.78 -17.69 -22.11
C GLY A 7 -26.98 -17.89 -21.18
N SER A 8 -26.81 -18.74 -20.16
CA SER A 8 -27.89 -19.04 -19.20
C SER A 8 -28.39 -17.76 -18.51
N PRO A 9 -29.71 -17.61 -18.29
CA PRO A 9 -30.29 -16.41 -17.70
C PRO A 9 -30.07 -16.41 -16.17
N VAL A 10 -28.83 -16.21 -15.74
CA VAL A 10 -28.44 -16.22 -14.32
C VAL A 10 -27.81 -14.89 -13.91
N CYS A 11 -27.97 -14.52 -12.64
CA CYS A 11 -27.37 -13.32 -12.08
C CYS A 11 -26.92 -13.48 -10.62
N ILE A 12 -26.01 -12.61 -10.21
CA ILE A 12 -25.61 -12.37 -8.83
C ILE A 12 -26.08 -10.97 -8.46
N ILE A 13 -26.64 -10.79 -7.27
CA ILE A 13 -27.15 -9.49 -6.81
C ILE A 13 -26.27 -8.91 -5.69
N GLY A 14 -26.17 -7.58 -5.64
CA GLY A 14 -25.56 -6.87 -4.53
C GLY A 14 -26.33 -7.02 -3.22
N TYR A 15 -25.65 -6.76 -2.10
CA TYR A 15 -26.20 -6.96 -0.76
C TYR A 15 -27.44 -6.10 -0.48
N SER A 16 -27.43 -4.82 -0.91
CA SER A 16 -28.55 -3.90 -0.70
C SER A 16 -29.79 -4.33 -1.48
N LEU A 17 -29.64 -4.94 -2.66
CA LEU A 17 -30.75 -5.51 -3.42
C LEU A 17 -31.39 -6.70 -2.69
N LYS A 18 -30.60 -7.58 -2.07
CA LYS A 18 -31.13 -8.65 -1.21
C LYS A 18 -31.99 -8.04 -0.09
N SER A 19 -31.43 -7.11 0.68
CA SER A 19 -32.14 -6.51 1.82
C SER A 19 -33.43 -5.79 1.42
N LYS A 20 -33.47 -5.21 0.20
CA LYS A 20 -34.62 -4.47 -0.31
C LYS A 20 -35.71 -5.36 -0.91
N PHE A 21 -35.34 -6.37 -1.70
CA PHE A 21 -36.30 -7.20 -2.45
C PHE A 21 -36.60 -8.54 -1.76
N PHE A 22 -35.73 -9.01 -0.88
CA PHE A 22 -35.83 -10.29 -0.17
C PHE A 22 -35.43 -10.14 1.31
N PRO A 23 -36.17 -9.35 2.12
CA PRO A 23 -35.78 -9.05 3.51
C PRO A 23 -35.86 -10.25 4.46
N THR A 24 -36.78 -11.19 4.21
CA THR A 24 -37.10 -12.30 5.09
C THR A 24 -36.79 -13.68 4.50
N GLU A 25 -36.40 -13.74 3.22
CA GLU A 25 -36.24 -14.99 2.51
C GLU A 25 -34.88 -15.05 1.81
N ASP A 26 -34.37 -16.27 1.58
CA ASP A 26 -33.16 -16.44 0.78
C ASP A 26 -33.45 -16.10 -0.70
N PRO A 27 -32.71 -15.16 -1.32
CA PRO A 27 -32.86 -14.84 -2.74
C PRO A 27 -32.29 -15.91 -3.67
N VAL A 28 -31.40 -16.80 -3.20
CA VAL A 28 -30.79 -17.81 -4.07
C VAL A 28 -31.84 -18.79 -4.60
N GLY A 29 -31.81 -19.03 -5.91
CA GLY A 29 -32.78 -19.87 -6.65
C GLY A 29 -34.03 -19.13 -7.12
N LYS A 30 -34.27 -17.89 -6.68
CA LYS A 30 -35.42 -17.09 -7.14
C LYS A 30 -35.09 -16.33 -8.41
N SER A 31 -36.14 -15.90 -9.12
CA SER A 31 -35.99 -15.09 -10.33
C SER A 31 -36.21 -13.61 -10.03
N ILE A 32 -35.35 -12.76 -10.59
CA ILE A 32 -35.48 -11.30 -10.58
C ILE A 32 -35.64 -10.81 -12.01
N LYS A 33 -36.53 -9.84 -12.21
CA LYS A 33 -36.72 -9.20 -13.51
C LYS A 33 -35.76 -8.03 -13.65
N VAL A 34 -34.91 -8.07 -14.67
CA VAL A 34 -34.00 -6.98 -15.03
C VAL A 34 -34.33 -6.57 -16.45
N GLY A 35 -34.86 -5.36 -16.64
CA GLY A 35 -35.38 -4.91 -17.93
C GLY A 35 -36.50 -5.82 -18.46
N PRO A 36 -36.40 -6.33 -19.71
CA PRO A 36 -37.41 -7.22 -20.29
C PRO A 36 -37.22 -8.71 -19.92
N HIS A 37 -36.09 -9.11 -19.34
CA HIS A 37 -35.77 -10.53 -19.11
C HIS A 37 -35.80 -10.91 -17.62
N TRP A 38 -36.12 -12.18 -17.38
CA TRP A 38 -36.03 -12.82 -16.07
C TRP A 38 -34.68 -13.51 -15.93
N LEU A 39 -34.01 -13.30 -14.80
CA LEU A 39 -32.73 -13.91 -14.45
C LEU A 39 -32.88 -14.66 -13.12
N THR A 40 -32.31 -15.86 -13.03
CA THR A 40 -32.26 -16.64 -11.79
C THR A 40 -31.07 -16.23 -10.93
N ILE A 41 -31.32 -15.92 -9.66
CA ILE A 41 -30.30 -15.51 -8.71
C ILE A 41 -29.53 -16.75 -8.25
N ILE A 42 -28.24 -16.81 -8.54
CA ILE A 42 -27.36 -17.91 -8.12
C ILE A 42 -26.50 -17.57 -6.90
N GLY A 43 -26.44 -16.29 -6.53
CA GLY A 43 -25.64 -15.84 -5.40
C GLY A 43 -25.90 -14.39 -5.02
N VAL A 44 -25.42 -14.03 -3.83
CA VAL A 44 -25.48 -12.67 -3.29
C VAL A 44 -24.08 -12.26 -2.86
N MET A 45 -23.68 -11.05 -3.22
CA MET A 45 -22.40 -10.49 -2.79
C MET A 45 -22.40 -10.14 -1.32
N LYS A 46 -21.23 -10.23 -0.67
CA LYS A 46 -21.05 -9.69 0.69
C LYS A 46 -21.18 -8.17 0.67
N GLU A 47 -21.68 -7.61 1.77
CA GLU A 47 -21.77 -6.17 1.96
C GLU A 47 -20.39 -5.54 1.84
N ARG A 48 -20.28 -4.52 0.98
CA ARG A 48 -19.07 -3.71 0.87
C ARG A 48 -19.32 -2.38 1.56
N TYR A 49 -18.72 -2.18 2.74
CA TYR A 49 -18.77 -0.90 3.44
C TYR A 49 -17.94 0.13 2.66
N VAL A 50 -18.63 0.98 1.91
CA VAL A 50 -18.06 2.19 1.29
C VAL A 50 -18.84 3.37 1.86
N SER A 51 -18.14 4.38 2.37
CA SER A 51 -18.79 5.57 2.92
C SER A 51 -19.59 6.31 1.84
N ASP A 52 -20.89 6.52 2.05
CA ASP A 52 -21.80 7.25 1.14
C ASP A 52 -21.29 8.65 0.74
N ALA A 53 -20.53 9.28 1.64
CA ALA A 53 -19.89 10.58 1.41
C ALA A 53 -18.76 10.54 0.35
N SER A 54 -18.15 9.37 0.14
CA SER A 54 -17.12 9.13 -0.87
C SER A 54 -17.73 8.72 -2.22
N LEU A 55 -18.90 8.06 -2.20
CA LEU A 55 -19.62 7.60 -3.40
C LEU A 55 -20.20 8.79 -4.20
N SER A 56 -20.86 9.73 -3.51
CA SER A 56 -21.55 10.86 -4.14
C SER A 56 -20.63 11.97 -4.68
N LYS A 57 -19.44 12.16 -4.10
CA LYS A 57 -18.48 13.18 -4.53
C LYS A 57 -17.54 12.75 -5.65
N LEU A 58 -17.34 11.45 -5.86
CA LEU A 58 -16.46 10.91 -6.91
C LEU A 58 -17.22 10.25 -8.07
N GLY A 59 -18.57 10.26 -8.08
CA GLY A 59 -19.35 9.55 -9.10
C GLY A 59 -19.13 8.02 -9.07
N ILE A 60 -18.73 7.49 -7.92
CA ILE A 60 -18.45 6.05 -7.77
C ILE A 60 -19.78 5.31 -7.69
N ARG A 61 -19.95 4.35 -8.59
CA ARG A 61 -21.10 3.45 -8.68
C ARG A 61 -21.25 2.62 -7.40
N ASP A 62 -22.46 2.54 -6.86
CA ASP A 62 -22.76 1.70 -5.69
C ASP A 62 -22.88 0.23 -6.08
N PHE A 63 -21.79 -0.50 -5.86
CA PHE A 63 -21.70 -1.94 -6.14
C PHE A 63 -22.70 -2.80 -5.36
N ASN A 64 -23.22 -2.30 -4.21
CA ASN A 64 -24.20 -3.05 -3.41
C ASN A 64 -25.60 -3.03 -4.03
N MET A 65 -25.87 -2.08 -4.94
CA MET A 65 -27.13 -1.94 -5.67
C MET A 65 -27.08 -2.51 -7.10
N ASP A 66 -25.95 -3.08 -7.50
CA ASP A 66 -25.75 -3.62 -8.84
C ASP A 66 -26.21 -5.08 -8.98
N VAL A 67 -26.64 -5.44 -10.19
CA VAL A 67 -26.87 -6.83 -10.64
C VAL A 67 -25.76 -7.23 -11.60
N TYR A 68 -25.12 -8.36 -11.33
CA TYR A 68 -24.05 -8.93 -12.14
C TYR A 68 -24.58 -10.13 -12.91
N ALA A 69 -24.46 -10.10 -14.23
CA ALA A 69 -24.81 -11.22 -15.09
C ALA A 69 -23.59 -11.59 -15.96
N PRO A 70 -23.43 -12.86 -16.37
CA PRO A 70 -22.37 -13.25 -17.28
C PRO A 70 -22.43 -12.42 -18.57
N LEU A 71 -21.27 -11.95 -19.04
CA LEU A 71 -21.16 -11.08 -20.23
C LEU A 71 -21.91 -11.69 -21.43
N GLN A 72 -21.74 -12.99 -21.68
CA GLN A 72 -22.42 -13.69 -22.77
C GLN A 72 -23.96 -13.65 -22.64
N SER A 73 -24.50 -13.74 -21.43
CA SER A 73 -25.95 -13.63 -21.21
C SER A 73 -26.45 -12.21 -21.47
N VAL A 74 -25.66 -11.19 -21.14
CA VAL A 74 -26.00 -9.79 -21.43
C VAL A 74 -25.99 -9.53 -22.93
N LEU A 75 -24.91 -9.93 -23.62
CA LEU A 75 -24.74 -9.74 -25.06
C LEU A 75 -25.82 -10.43 -25.89
N ILE A 76 -26.26 -11.64 -25.52
CA ILE A 76 -27.30 -12.37 -26.27
C ILE A 76 -28.71 -11.82 -26.01
N ARG A 77 -29.01 -11.45 -24.76
CA ARG A 77 -30.39 -11.19 -24.32
C ARG A 77 -30.75 -9.72 -24.35
N TYR A 78 -29.87 -8.86 -23.85
CA TYR A 78 -30.18 -7.44 -23.66
C TYR A 78 -29.81 -6.58 -24.86
N GLU A 79 -28.82 -6.99 -25.64
CA GLU A 79 -28.39 -6.24 -26.81
C GLU A 79 -28.80 -6.92 -28.12
N ASN A 80 -29.82 -6.36 -28.76
CA ASN A 80 -30.15 -6.66 -30.14
C ASN A 80 -29.45 -5.64 -31.06
N ARG A 81 -28.14 -5.82 -31.31
CA ARG A 81 -27.32 -4.88 -32.12
C ARG A 81 -27.50 -4.99 -33.63
N ASP A 82 -28.32 -5.94 -34.11
CA ASP A 82 -28.77 -5.96 -35.51
C ASP A 82 -29.64 -4.73 -35.87
N LEU A 83 -30.03 -3.94 -34.87
CA LEU A 83 -30.73 -2.66 -35.02
C LEU A 83 -29.81 -1.43 -35.05
N VAL A 84 -28.48 -1.58 -35.19
CA VAL A 84 -27.67 -0.51 -35.77
C VAL A 84 -28.02 -0.46 -37.26
N THR A 85 -29.17 0.14 -37.54
CA THR A 85 -29.72 0.24 -38.87
C THR A 85 -28.68 0.92 -39.77
N GLN A 86 -28.45 0.38 -40.97
CA GLN A 86 -27.66 1.08 -42.00
C GLN A 86 -28.14 2.54 -42.16
N SER A 87 -29.44 2.82 -41.95
CA SER A 87 -30.00 4.17 -41.96
C SER A 87 -29.53 5.08 -40.81
N GLY A 88 -29.05 4.55 -39.67
CA GLY A 88 -28.41 5.31 -38.59
C GLY A 88 -26.97 5.71 -38.93
N ILE A 89 -26.19 4.77 -39.48
CA ILE A 89 -24.82 5.02 -39.95
C ILE A 89 -24.81 5.95 -41.18
N GLN A 90 -25.76 5.76 -42.09
CA GLN A 90 -25.87 6.54 -43.33
C GLN A 90 -26.42 7.96 -43.09
N ARG A 91 -27.15 8.20 -42.00
CA ARG A 91 -27.50 9.56 -41.53
C ARG A 91 -26.31 10.27 -40.89
N ALA A 92 -25.44 9.55 -40.17
CA ALA A 92 -24.19 10.10 -39.64
C ALA A 92 -23.18 10.42 -40.76
N ALA A 93 -23.07 9.55 -41.78
CA ALA A 93 -22.21 9.77 -42.95
C ALA A 93 -22.79 10.80 -43.94
N GLY A 94 -24.11 10.89 -44.07
CA GLY A 94 -24.80 11.82 -44.98
C GLY A 94 -24.70 13.30 -44.58
N ASN A 95 -24.39 13.59 -43.31
CA ASN A 95 -24.23 14.96 -42.83
C ASN A 95 -22.86 15.59 -43.13
N PHE A 96 -21.88 14.81 -43.65
CA PHE A 96 -20.58 15.36 -44.04
C PHE A 96 -20.57 16.01 -45.43
N SER A 97 -21.62 15.84 -46.26
CA SER A 97 -21.63 16.29 -47.66
C SER A 97 -22.66 17.36 -48.03
N ARG A 98 -23.43 17.93 -47.09
CA ARG A 98 -24.45 18.95 -47.43
C ARG A 98 -24.19 20.31 -46.80
N GLY A 99 -22.96 20.79 -46.94
CA GLY A 99 -22.66 22.22 -46.87
C GLY A 99 -23.02 22.90 -48.19
N VAL A 100 -24.29 23.29 -48.39
CA VAL A 100 -24.68 24.33 -49.36
C VAL A 100 -25.81 25.18 -48.78
N ILE A 101 -25.55 26.49 -48.79
CA ILE A 101 -26.29 27.63 -48.26
C ILE A 101 -27.68 27.79 -48.89
N ILE A 102 -28.73 27.97 -48.09
CA ILE A 102 -29.95 28.71 -48.48
C ILE A 102 -30.41 29.60 -47.31
N ILE A 103 -30.63 30.87 -47.65
CA ILE A 103 -30.97 32.01 -46.80
C ILE A 103 -32.49 32.08 -46.59
N GLY A 104 -32.94 32.26 -45.35
CA GLY A 104 -34.24 32.86 -45.01
C GLY A 104 -35.24 31.96 -44.27
N GLY A 105 -35.76 32.48 -43.15
CA GLY A 105 -36.94 31.94 -42.46
C GLY A 105 -36.62 31.37 -41.09
N ALA A 106 -37.16 32.00 -40.04
CA ALA A 106 -36.99 31.63 -38.65
C ALA A 106 -37.59 30.26 -38.34
N GLU A 107 -36.80 29.36 -37.76
CA GLU A 107 -37.27 28.25 -36.94
C GLU A 107 -36.17 27.90 -35.93
N GLN A 108 -36.56 27.81 -34.65
CA GLN A 108 -35.70 27.49 -33.52
C GLN A 108 -34.96 26.19 -33.80
N SER A 109 -33.63 26.28 -33.93
CA SER A 109 -32.77 25.11 -33.86
C SER A 109 -32.73 24.67 -32.39
N GLU A 110 -33.58 23.72 -32.02
CA GLU A 110 -33.30 22.82 -30.91
C GLU A 110 -31.96 22.14 -31.23
N SER A 111 -30.91 22.54 -30.52
CA SER A 111 -29.66 21.81 -30.48
C SER A 111 -29.94 20.43 -29.90
N ASP A 112 -30.18 19.48 -30.81
CA ASP A 112 -30.31 18.06 -30.53
C ASP A 112 -28.96 17.59 -29.97
N ASP A 113 -28.76 17.79 -28.66
CA ASP A 113 -27.68 17.25 -27.83
C ASP A 113 -27.85 15.73 -27.77
N LYS A 114 -27.68 15.08 -28.92
CA LYS A 114 -27.64 13.62 -29.01
C LYS A 114 -26.32 13.19 -28.42
N ALA A 115 -26.39 12.73 -27.17
CA ALA A 115 -25.30 12.08 -26.46
C ALA A 115 -24.58 11.12 -27.43
N PRO A 116 -23.23 11.14 -27.46
CA PRO A 116 -22.47 10.28 -28.35
C PRO A 116 -22.92 8.84 -28.14
N VAL A 117 -23.44 8.22 -29.20
CA VAL A 117 -23.92 6.85 -29.13
C VAL A 117 -22.69 5.97 -28.93
N ASN A 118 -22.55 5.40 -27.73
CA ASN A 118 -21.50 4.45 -27.44
C ASN A 118 -21.71 3.22 -28.35
N TYR A 119 -20.80 3.04 -29.30
CA TYR A 119 -20.82 1.94 -30.26
C TYR A 119 -19.99 0.74 -29.78
N HIS A 120 -19.29 0.85 -28.65
CA HIS A 120 -18.46 -0.22 -28.09
C HIS A 120 -19.32 -1.31 -27.47
N GLN A 121 -18.93 -2.58 -27.66
CA GLN A 121 -19.63 -3.73 -27.06
C GLN A 121 -19.33 -3.89 -25.56
N ILE A 122 -18.24 -3.29 -25.09
CA ILE A 122 -17.75 -3.41 -23.72
C ILE A 122 -17.46 -2.00 -23.22
N ASP A 123 -18.11 -1.61 -22.12
CA ASP A 123 -17.90 -0.29 -21.51
C ASP A 123 -16.61 -0.20 -20.69
N LYS A 124 -16.22 -1.32 -20.05
CA LYS A 124 -15.09 -1.34 -19.11
C LYS A 124 -14.42 -2.71 -19.06
N LEU A 125 -13.11 -2.73 -19.18
CA LEU A 125 -12.25 -3.87 -18.88
C LEU A 125 -11.49 -3.59 -17.60
N VAL A 126 -11.72 -4.39 -16.56
CA VAL A 126 -10.97 -4.29 -15.31
C VAL A 126 -9.82 -5.28 -15.33
N VAL A 127 -8.60 -4.78 -15.24
CA VAL A 127 -7.38 -5.60 -15.18
C VAL A 127 -6.83 -5.53 -13.76
N GLN A 128 -6.71 -6.70 -13.11
CA GLN A 128 -6.09 -6.81 -11.79
C GLN A 128 -4.59 -7.06 -11.94
N VAL A 129 -3.79 -6.31 -11.18
CA VAL A 129 -2.34 -6.47 -11.11
C VAL A 129 -1.97 -6.88 -9.69
N ASP A 130 -1.15 -7.92 -9.56
CA ASP A 130 -0.77 -8.46 -8.25
C ASP A 130 0.12 -7.51 -7.44
N GLN A 131 0.99 -6.78 -8.12
CA GLN A 131 1.96 -5.87 -7.50
C GLN A 131 1.68 -4.41 -7.87
N THR A 132 1.48 -3.58 -6.85
CA THR A 132 1.24 -2.14 -6.98
C THR A 132 2.33 -1.41 -7.78
N GLU A 133 3.59 -1.81 -7.61
CA GLU A 133 4.75 -1.21 -8.29
C GLU A 133 4.71 -1.37 -9.81
N LEU A 134 4.03 -2.42 -10.29
CA LEU A 134 3.93 -2.75 -11.71
C LEU A 134 2.74 -2.08 -12.41
N LEU A 135 1.86 -1.38 -11.68
CA LEU A 135 0.65 -0.78 -12.26
C LEU A 135 0.97 0.23 -13.37
N ALA A 136 1.91 1.15 -13.14
CA ALA A 136 2.27 2.15 -14.15
C ALA A 136 2.99 1.53 -15.37
N PRO A 137 4.02 0.67 -15.20
CA PRO A 137 4.61 -0.06 -16.33
C PRO A 137 3.60 -0.89 -17.13
N ILE A 138 2.68 -1.59 -16.45
CA ILE A 138 1.65 -2.41 -17.12
C ILE A 138 0.66 -1.54 -17.87
N ALA A 139 0.23 -0.41 -17.30
CA ALA A 139 -0.66 0.53 -17.98
C ALA A 139 -0.05 1.07 -19.28
N GLU A 140 1.25 1.39 -19.27
CA GLU A 140 1.97 1.82 -20.48
C GLU A 140 2.03 0.71 -21.53
N ILE A 141 2.32 -0.52 -21.11
CA ILE A 141 2.34 -1.70 -22.01
C ILE A 141 0.94 -1.94 -22.58
N LEU A 142 -0.10 -1.89 -21.76
CA LEU A 142 -1.48 -2.06 -22.20
C LEU A 142 -1.90 -1.00 -23.20
N SER A 143 -1.54 0.27 -22.95
CA SER A 143 -1.80 1.37 -23.88
C SER A 143 -1.18 1.07 -25.26
N ARG A 144 0.11 0.75 -25.31
CA ARG A 144 0.81 0.41 -26.57
C ARG A 144 0.21 -0.82 -27.26
N LEU A 145 -0.16 -1.85 -26.50
CA LEU A 145 -0.77 -3.07 -27.05
C LEU A 145 -2.15 -2.80 -27.65
N LEU A 146 -2.99 -2.02 -26.97
CA LEU A 146 -4.33 -1.67 -27.44
C LEU A 146 -4.27 -0.75 -28.66
N THR A 147 -3.42 0.28 -28.64
CA THR A 147 -3.20 1.15 -29.81
C THR A 147 -2.83 0.33 -31.05
N ARG A 148 -1.89 -0.63 -30.91
CA ARG A 148 -1.52 -1.50 -32.03
C ARG A 148 -2.67 -2.42 -32.48
N LYS A 149 -3.46 -2.96 -31.55
CA LYS A 149 -4.61 -3.81 -31.90
C LYS A 149 -5.74 -3.03 -32.56
N HIS A 150 -5.88 -1.75 -32.24
CA HIS A 150 -6.94 -0.88 -32.72
C HIS A 150 -6.47 -0.05 -33.94
N TYR A 151 -5.38 -0.45 -34.59
CA TYR A 151 -4.84 0.21 -35.80
C TYR A 151 -4.61 1.71 -35.60
N ASP A 152 -4.00 2.08 -34.47
CA ASP A 152 -3.68 3.46 -34.08
C ASP A 152 -4.89 4.39 -33.86
N VAL A 153 -6.09 3.80 -33.74
CA VAL A 153 -7.29 4.54 -33.31
C VAL A 153 -7.32 4.62 -31.78
N VAL A 154 -7.53 5.83 -31.25
CA VAL A 154 -7.66 6.07 -29.80
C VAL A 154 -9.15 6.05 -29.43
N ASP A 155 -9.61 4.91 -28.94
CA ASP A 155 -11.01 4.64 -28.57
C ASP A 155 -11.14 4.05 -27.13
N PHE A 156 -10.06 4.08 -26.34
CA PHE A 156 -10.03 3.60 -24.97
C PHE A 156 -9.33 4.59 -24.03
N GLU A 157 -9.66 4.54 -22.74
CA GLU A 157 -9.01 5.30 -21.67
C GLU A 157 -8.58 4.33 -20.56
N ILE A 158 -7.35 4.48 -20.06
CA ILE A 158 -6.81 3.65 -18.97
C ILE A 158 -6.78 4.49 -17.70
N GLU A 159 -7.68 4.19 -16.77
CA GLU A 159 -7.74 4.81 -15.45
C GLU A 159 -6.97 3.94 -14.43
N ILE A 160 -5.90 4.49 -13.86
CA ILE A 160 -5.22 3.90 -12.70
C ILE A 160 -5.82 4.55 -11.45
N PRO A 161 -6.23 3.77 -10.43
CA PRO A 161 -6.65 4.30 -9.13
C PRO A 161 -5.49 4.94 -8.34
N GLU A 162 -4.91 6.05 -8.84
CA GLU A 162 -3.73 6.69 -8.25
C GLU A 162 -3.93 7.11 -6.80
N LEU A 163 -5.16 7.47 -6.42
CA LEU A 163 -5.50 7.88 -5.06
C LEU A 163 -5.28 6.75 -4.06
N LEU A 164 -5.58 5.49 -4.44
CA LEU A 164 -5.34 4.33 -3.58
C LEU A 164 -3.85 4.09 -3.40
N LEU A 165 -3.05 4.26 -4.47
CA LEU A 165 -1.60 4.08 -4.42
C LEU A 165 -0.93 5.14 -3.55
N LYS A 166 -1.27 6.41 -3.79
CA LYS A 166 -0.75 7.54 -3.03
C LYS A 166 -1.15 7.45 -1.55
N GLN A 167 -2.36 6.98 -1.24
CA GLN A 167 -2.79 6.77 0.14
C GLN A 167 -1.97 5.65 0.81
N GLN A 168 -1.81 4.51 0.16
CA GLN A 168 -1.07 3.37 0.70
C GLN A 168 0.42 3.71 0.90
N GLN A 169 1.05 4.40 -0.05
CA GLN A 169 2.42 4.89 0.07
C GLN A 169 2.57 5.88 1.24
N ARG A 170 1.70 6.90 1.32
CA ARG A 170 1.74 7.86 2.43
C ARG A 170 1.59 7.20 3.79
N THR A 171 0.70 6.22 3.91
CA THR A 171 0.52 5.47 5.15
C THR A 171 1.79 4.69 5.51
N ASN A 172 2.40 3.99 4.55
CA ASN A 172 3.67 3.29 4.77
C ASN A 172 4.81 4.25 5.17
N ASP A 173 4.91 5.41 4.51
CA ASP A 173 5.92 6.42 4.83
C ASP A 173 5.74 6.95 6.25
N ILE A 174 4.49 7.25 6.64
CA ILE A 174 4.16 7.68 8.01
C ILE A 174 4.57 6.60 9.01
N PHE A 175 4.23 5.33 8.77
CA PHE A 175 4.64 4.24 9.65
C PHE A 175 6.16 4.11 9.74
N ASN A 176 6.88 4.23 8.62
CA ASN A 176 8.35 4.19 8.59
C ASN A 176 8.95 5.34 9.41
N TYR A 177 8.43 6.57 9.29
CA TYR A 177 8.89 7.70 10.09
C TYR A 177 8.62 7.51 11.58
N VAL A 178 7.42 7.04 11.94
CA VAL A 178 7.05 6.78 13.34
C VAL A 178 7.94 5.70 13.94
N LEU A 179 8.12 4.59 13.24
CA LEU A 179 8.94 3.47 13.72
C LEU A 179 10.42 3.87 13.82
N GLY A 180 10.92 4.62 12.84
CA GLY A 180 12.27 5.19 12.87
C GLY A 180 12.48 6.17 14.02
N ALA A 181 11.50 7.03 14.31
CA ALA A 181 11.55 7.96 15.43
C ALA A 181 11.57 7.22 16.78
N ILE A 182 10.68 6.23 16.97
CA ILE A 182 10.64 5.41 18.18
C ILE A 182 11.97 4.67 18.36
N ALA A 183 12.47 4.03 17.30
CA ALA A 183 13.77 3.34 17.32
C ALA A 183 14.92 4.31 17.68
N GLY A 184 14.93 5.51 17.11
CA GLY A 184 15.92 6.54 17.41
C GLY A 184 15.88 7.01 18.86
N ILE A 185 14.68 7.24 19.42
CA ILE A 185 14.51 7.61 20.83
C ILE A 185 14.96 6.46 21.74
N SER A 186 14.55 5.23 21.47
CA SER A 186 14.95 4.05 22.23
C SER A 186 16.48 3.87 22.24
N LEU A 187 17.11 4.12 21.09
CA LEU A 187 18.55 4.06 20.92
C LEU A 187 19.28 5.16 21.70
N LEU A 188 18.74 6.39 21.72
CA LEU A 188 19.28 7.49 22.52
C LEU A 188 19.18 7.18 24.02
N VAL A 189 18.02 6.71 24.49
CA VAL A 189 17.81 6.32 25.89
C VAL A 189 18.74 5.16 26.28
N GLY A 190 18.89 4.16 25.41
CA GLY A 190 19.84 3.07 25.59
C GLY A 190 21.29 3.55 25.67
N GLY A 191 21.68 4.48 24.79
CA GLY A 191 23.00 5.11 24.80
C GLY A 191 23.29 5.88 26.09
N ILE A 192 22.32 6.66 26.59
CA ILE A 192 22.43 7.33 27.89
C ILE A 192 22.59 6.29 29.02
N GLY A 193 21.88 5.17 28.95
CA GLY A 193 22.03 4.06 29.89
C GLY A 193 23.46 3.51 29.93
N ILE A 194 24.04 3.22 28.76
CA ILE A 194 25.43 2.77 28.64
C ILE A 194 26.40 3.80 29.25
N MET A 195 26.20 5.08 28.92
CA MET A 195 27.01 6.17 29.45
C MET A 195 26.94 6.24 30.99
N ASN A 196 25.75 6.11 31.58
CA ASN A 196 25.57 6.19 33.03
C ASN A 196 26.19 4.99 33.76
N ILE A 197 25.98 3.78 33.25
CA ILE A 197 26.61 2.57 33.81
C ILE A 197 28.14 2.71 33.74
N MET A 198 28.66 3.21 32.62
CA MET A 198 30.09 3.42 32.46
C MET A 198 30.64 4.49 33.41
N LEU A 199 29.93 5.61 33.58
CA LEU A 199 30.33 6.67 34.49
C LEU A 199 30.35 6.17 35.94
N ALA A 200 29.36 5.38 36.35
CA ALA A 200 29.33 4.74 37.66
C ALA A 200 30.52 3.77 37.85
N SER A 201 30.79 2.89 36.89
CA SER A 201 31.93 1.96 36.92
C SER A 201 33.28 2.68 37.05
N VAL A 202 33.45 3.81 36.35
CA VAL A 202 34.65 4.66 36.46
C VAL A 202 34.81 5.24 37.87
N LEU A 203 33.71 5.64 38.51
CA LEU A 203 33.74 6.17 39.87
C LEU A 203 34.02 5.08 40.91
N GLU A 204 33.47 3.87 40.75
CA GLU A 204 33.76 2.73 41.61
C GLU A 204 35.23 2.31 41.56
N ARG A 205 35.84 2.38 40.36
CA ARG A 205 37.24 2.00 40.13
C ARG A 205 38.23 3.18 40.17
N ILE A 206 37.84 4.33 40.75
CA ILE A 206 38.62 5.57 40.66
C ILE A 206 40.03 5.44 41.28
N LYS A 207 40.16 4.71 42.39
CA LYS A 207 41.45 4.45 43.07
C LYS A 207 42.39 3.62 42.20
N GLU A 208 41.88 2.58 41.53
CA GLU A 208 42.69 1.75 40.63
C GLU A 208 43.20 2.55 39.44
N ILE A 209 42.36 3.41 38.85
CA ILE A 209 42.73 4.26 37.71
C ILE A 209 43.84 5.24 38.12
N GLY A 210 43.69 5.88 39.29
CA GLY A 210 44.70 6.78 39.84
C GLY A 210 46.05 6.10 40.11
N LEU A 211 46.01 4.85 40.58
CA LEU A 211 47.21 4.05 40.83
C LEU A 211 47.92 3.68 39.50
N ARG A 212 47.18 3.29 38.46
CA ARG A 212 47.75 3.02 37.11
C ARG A 212 48.40 4.26 36.51
N LEU A 213 47.74 5.42 36.61
CA LEU A 213 48.28 6.69 36.12
C LEU A 213 49.54 7.11 36.89
N SER A 214 49.59 6.87 38.21
CA SER A 214 50.76 7.18 39.05
C SER A 214 51.98 6.32 38.73
N ILE A 215 51.77 5.08 38.28
CA ILE A 215 52.82 4.14 37.85
C ILE A 215 53.29 4.44 36.42
N GLY A 216 52.62 5.34 35.69
CA GLY A 216 53.04 5.83 34.37
C GLY A 216 52.20 5.37 33.19
N ALA A 217 50.99 4.82 33.41
CA ALA A 217 50.06 4.52 32.32
C ALA A 217 49.67 5.80 31.55
N GLN A 218 49.60 5.73 30.22
CA GLN A 218 49.16 6.87 29.43
C GLN A 218 47.65 7.04 29.52
N LYS A 219 47.19 8.29 29.35
CA LYS A 219 45.74 8.60 29.28
C LYS A 219 45.05 7.80 28.17
N SER A 220 45.75 7.54 27.06
CA SER A 220 45.28 6.71 25.95
C SER A 220 44.96 5.29 26.39
N ASP A 221 45.79 4.68 27.23
CA ASP A 221 45.64 3.28 27.67
C ASP A 221 44.34 3.12 28.46
N ILE A 222 44.09 4.06 29.37
CA ILE A 222 42.84 4.12 30.14
C ILE A 222 41.64 4.36 29.23
N THR A 223 41.73 5.30 28.27
CA THR A 223 40.61 5.53 27.33
C THR A 223 40.30 4.29 26.48
N GLN A 224 41.31 3.59 25.98
CA GLN A 224 41.12 2.41 25.14
C GLN A 224 40.53 1.25 25.93
N GLN A 225 40.96 1.06 27.18
CA GLN A 225 40.40 0.05 28.08
C GLN A 225 38.89 0.25 28.27
N PHE A 226 38.47 1.44 28.69
CA PHE A 226 37.05 1.72 28.93
C PHE A 226 36.22 1.74 27.64
N LEU A 227 36.80 2.17 26.52
CA LEU A 227 36.13 2.12 25.22
C LEU A 227 35.92 0.69 24.74
N PHE A 228 36.88 -0.20 24.99
CA PHE A 228 36.74 -1.63 24.69
C PHE A 228 35.70 -2.30 25.59
N GLU A 229 35.63 -1.94 26.88
CA GLU A 229 34.56 -2.38 27.78
C GLU A 229 33.18 -1.93 27.27
N ALA A 230 33.05 -0.67 26.81
CA ALA A 230 31.83 -0.14 26.20
C ALA A 230 31.42 -0.93 24.95
N MET A 231 32.39 -1.19 24.08
CA MET A 231 32.19 -1.89 22.82
C MET A 231 31.77 -3.34 23.07
N MET A 232 32.39 -4.03 24.01
CA MET A 232 32.03 -5.40 24.37
C MET A 232 30.61 -5.50 24.94
N ILE A 233 30.21 -4.57 25.82
CA ILE A 233 28.83 -4.50 26.33
C ILE A 233 27.84 -4.28 25.18
N SER A 234 28.19 -3.43 24.22
CA SER A 234 27.31 -3.08 23.10
C SER A 234 27.21 -4.19 22.05
N VAL A 235 28.32 -4.88 21.77
CA VAL A 235 28.37 -6.04 20.86
C VAL A 235 27.61 -7.22 21.46
N THR A 236 27.82 -7.53 22.74
CA THR A 236 27.10 -8.62 23.42
C THR A 236 25.61 -8.33 23.50
N GLY A 237 25.24 -7.10 23.90
CA GLY A 237 23.86 -6.63 23.86
C GLY A 237 23.25 -6.67 22.46
N GLY A 238 24.00 -6.30 21.43
CA GLY A 238 23.59 -6.35 20.03
C GLY A 238 23.31 -7.79 19.55
N ILE A 239 24.19 -8.74 19.85
CA ILE A 239 23.99 -10.16 19.52
C ILE A 239 22.74 -10.69 20.22
N ILE A 240 22.59 -10.43 21.52
CA ILE A 240 21.43 -10.85 22.30
C ILE A 240 20.15 -10.22 21.72
N GLY A 241 20.19 -8.93 21.38
CA GLY A 241 19.08 -8.21 20.78
C GLY A 241 18.65 -8.78 19.43
N VAL A 242 19.61 -9.13 18.57
CA VAL A 242 19.33 -9.79 17.27
C VAL A 242 18.68 -11.16 17.49
N ILE A 243 19.23 -11.98 18.38
CA ILE A 243 18.68 -13.31 18.69
C ILE A 243 17.25 -13.19 19.22
N LEU A 244 17.00 -12.29 20.17
CA LEU A 244 15.67 -12.03 20.72
C LEU A 244 14.71 -11.48 19.66
N GLY A 245 15.15 -10.54 18.83
CA GLY A 245 14.34 -9.96 17.77
C GLY A 245 13.91 -10.98 16.72
N VAL A 246 14.84 -11.82 16.25
CA VAL A 246 14.54 -12.91 15.32
C VAL A 246 13.60 -13.94 15.95
N SER A 247 13.84 -14.33 17.20
CA SER A 247 12.98 -15.28 17.92
C SER A 247 11.56 -14.75 18.08
N LEU A 248 11.42 -13.46 18.42
CA LEU A 248 10.13 -12.81 18.58
C LEU A 248 9.40 -12.69 17.24
N ALA A 249 10.12 -12.40 16.15
CA ALA A 249 9.55 -12.34 14.80
C ALA A 249 8.98 -13.70 14.35
N PHE A 250 9.65 -14.81 14.65
CA PHE A 250 9.12 -16.15 14.39
C PHE A 250 7.88 -16.45 15.24
N LEU A 251 7.89 -16.08 16.52
CA LEU A 251 6.76 -16.30 17.42
C LEU A 251 5.53 -15.51 16.96
N ILE A 252 5.70 -14.25 16.59
CA ILE A 252 4.61 -13.40 16.04
C ILE A 252 4.10 -13.98 14.73
N SER A 253 4.98 -14.45 13.83
CA SER A 253 4.56 -15.05 12.57
C SER A 253 3.69 -16.30 12.79
N SER A 254 4.03 -17.13 13.79
CA SER A 254 3.25 -18.33 14.12
C SER A 254 1.86 -18.03 14.74
N VAL A 255 1.73 -16.94 15.50
CA VAL A 255 0.48 -16.60 16.21
C VAL A 255 -0.45 -15.72 15.37
N ALA A 256 0.12 -14.79 14.60
CA ALA A 256 -0.64 -13.77 13.87
C ALA A 256 -0.87 -14.11 12.38
N GLU A 257 -0.26 -15.19 11.86
CA GLU A 257 -0.29 -15.59 10.44
C GLU A 257 0.21 -14.49 9.48
N ILE A 258 0.98 -13.52 9.97
CA ILE A 258 1.57 -12.46 9.16
C ILE A 258 2.96 -12.93 8.69
N PRO A 259 3.25 -12.92 7.37
CA PRO A 259 4.57 -13.29 6.86
C PRO A 259 5.60 -12.24 7.31
N THR A 260 6.56 -12.65 8.14
CA THR A 260 7.66 -11.78 8.57
C THR A 260 8.89 -12.01 7.69
N VAL A 261 9.32 -10.96 6.98
CA VAL A 261 10.50 -11.02 6.11
C VAL A 261 11.70 -10.46 6.87
N ILE A 262 12.68 -11.32 7.15
CA ILE A 262 13.91 -10.95 7.84
C ILE A 262 15.04 -10.92 6.80
N SER A 263 15.57 -9.74 6.52
CA SER A 263 16.73 -9.57 5.63
C SER A 263 18.05 -9.59 6.41
N LEU A 264 19.05 -10.28 5.87
CA LEU A 264 20.41 -10.28 6.40
C LEU A 264 21.01 -8.86 6.44
N THR A 265 20.70 -8.02 5.45
CA THR A 265 21.19 -6.63 5.41
C THR A 265 20.67 -5.79 6.58
N SER A 266 19.41 -5.99 6.97
CA SER A 266 18.79 -5.31 8.12
C SER A 266 19.44 -5.73 9.44
N ILE A 267 19.81 -7.01 9.59
CA ILE A 267 20.51 -7.51 10.78
C ILE A 267 21.90 -6.87 10.90
N ILE A 268 22.68 -6.88 9.82
CA ILE A 268 24.03 -6.28 9.81
C ILE A 268 23.95 -4.78 10.11
N LEU A 269 22.99 -4.08 9.50
CA LEU A 269 22.79 -2.65 9.72
C LEU A 269 22.41 -2.36 11.19
N SER A 270 21.47 -3.13 11.76
CA SER A 270 21.06 -2.98 13.17
C SER A 270 22.23 -3.21 14.12
N PHE A 271 23.03 -4.25 13.88
CA PHE A 271 24.22 -4.53 14.67
C PHE A 271 25.28 -3.41 14.57
N GLY A 272 25.52 -2.91 13.35
CA GLY A 272 26.43 -1.78 13.13
C GLY A 272 25.98 -0.50 13.83
N VAL A 273 24.67 -0.22 13.82
CA VAL A 273 24.08 0.89 14.56
C VAL A 273 24.26 0.71 16.07
N ALA A 274 24.00 -0.49 16.63
CA ALA A 274 24.21 -0.77 18.05
C ALA A 274 25.67 -0.58 18.50
N ALA A 275 26.63 -1.09 17.71
CA ALA A 275 28.05 -0.90 17.99
C ALA A 275 28.47 0.57 17.92
N SER A 276 27.95 1.33 16.96
CA SER A 276 28.23 2.77 16.81
C SER A 276 27.75 3.58 18.01
N VAL A 277 26.58 3.24 18.55
CA VAL A 277 26.03 3.90 19.76
C VAL A 277 26.88 3.63 20.98
N GLY A 278 27.27 2.37 21.19
CA GLY A 278 28.20 1.98 22.24
C GLY A 278 29.49 2.78 22.22
N LEU A 279 30.05 2.93 21.02
CA LEU A 279 31.26 3.72 20.81
C LEU A 279 31.03 5.20 21.15
N ILE A 280 30.00 5.83 20.58
CA ILE A 280 29.72 7.26 20.76
C ILE A 280 29.49 7.60 22.24
N PHE A 281 28.63 6.84 22.93
CA PHE A 281 28.30 7.10 24.33
C PHE A 281 29.39 6.63 25.31
N GLY A 282 30.28 5.72 24.92
CA GLY A 282 31.43 5.29 25.71
C GLY A 282 32.61 6.26 25.70
N ILE A 283 32.79 7.05 24.63
CA ILE A 283 33.93 7.97 24.49
C ILE A 283 33.97 9.02 25.60
N ALA A 284 32.83 9.63 25.94
CA ALA A 284 32.76 10.70 26.94
C ALA A 284 33.20 10.24 28.34
N PRO A 285 32.63 9.16 28.93
CA PRO A 285 33.07 8.66 30.23
C PRO A 285 34.50 8.10 30.18
N ALA A 286 34.92 7.42 29.11
CA ALA A 286 36.29 6.93 28.98
C ALA A 286 37.32 8.08 29.01
N ARG A 287 37.04 9.18 28.30
CA ARG A 287 37.87 10.40 28.35
C ARG A 287 37.86 11.06 29.72
N ARG A 288 36.74 10.99 30.44
CA ARG A 288 36.63 11.53 31.80
C ARG A 288 37.49 10.73 32.78
N ALA A 289 37.47 9.40 32.69
CA ALA A 289 38.31 8.49 33.47
C ALA A 289 39.81 8.79 33.29
N ALA A 290 40.25 8.95 32.03
CA ALA A 290 41.65 9.19 31.70
C ALA A 290 42.18 10.58 32.09
N LYS A 291 41.28 11.55 32.34
CA LYS A 291 41.67 12.91 32.75
C LYS A 291 41.74 13.10 34.26
N GLN A 292 41.55 12.03 35.04
CA GLN A 292 41.48 12.14 36.48
C GLN A 292 42.85 12.35 37.12
N ASP A 293 42.91 13.24 38.12
CA ASP A 293 44.14 13.56 38.84
C ASP A 293 44.53 12.36 39.73
N PRO A 294 45.72 11.77 39.54
CA PRO A 294 46.17 10.61 40.32
C PRO A 294 46.20 10.89 41.83
N ILE A 295 46.60 12.09 42.24
CA ILE A 295 46.73 12.46 43.65
C ILE A 295 45.33 12.61 44.27
N ALA A 296 44.41 13.26 43.57
CA ALA A 296 43.02 13.42 44.02
C ALA A 296 42.29 12.07 44.08
N SER A 297 42.56 11.17 43.14
CA SER A 297 41.91 9.85 43.06
C SER A 297 42.30 8.92 44.21
N LEU A 298 43.54 9.02 44.72
CA LEU A 298 44.03 8.25 45.86
C LEU A 298 43.54 8.78 47.22
N ARG A 299 43.16 10.06 47.28
CA ARG A 299 42.64 10.72 48.48
C ARG A 299 41.11 10.64 48.61
N TYR A 300 40.45 10.12 47.59
CA TYR A 300 39.02 9.88 47.58
C TYR A 300 38.70 8.72 48.53
N GLU A 301 37.72 8.84 49.43
CA GLU A 301 37.26 7.72 50.26
C GLU A 301 36.26 6.85 49.48
#